data_AF-A0AA50CJR9-F1
#
_entry.id   AF-A0AA50CJR9-F1
#
_cell.length_a   1.000
_cell.length_b   1.000
_cell.length_c   1.000
_cell.angle_alpha   90.00
_cell.angle_beta   90.00
_cell.angle_gamma   90.00
#
_symmetry.space_group_name_H-M   'P 1'
#
loop_
_entity.id
_entity.type
_entity.pdbx_description
1 polymer ?
#
loop_
_entity_poly.entity_id
_entity_poly.type
_entity_poly.pdbx_seq_one_letter_code
_entity_poly.pdbx_strand_id
1 'polypeptide(L)'
;MSEDSAERIIDNPTAKEMRTMFPLIRILGSMAGFASRMGIKREAMTEFKNSIDELMASADILELPDRFNTAFSGQGWVATGSFALDIMRTSVGLHDAGRLEEAENTILEWFTEENIRLFAINRARRFHAAHLRNEQLEEALRLFLEERYIAAVPLILIASDGFASDVCGVSPFEKNADLTCFDSIVGHQTSLPALIKLETSNYR
;
A
#
# COMPACT_ATOMS: atom_id res chain seq x y z
N MET A 1 -17.55 -27.78 14.18
CA MET A 1 -18.28 -26.86 13.27
C MET A 1 -17.22 -26.17 12.46
N SER A 2 -17.37 -26.24 11.14
CA SER A 2 -16.37 -25.99 10.11
C SER A 2 -15.66 -24.63 10.25
N GLU A 3 -14.32 -24.67 10.25
CA GLU A 3 -13.47 -23.54 9.87
C GLU A 3 -13.75 -23.25 8.39
N ASP A 4 -14.69 -22.35 8.13
CA ASP A 4 -14.89 -21.79 6.80
C ASP A 4 -13.65 -20.97 6.47
N SER A 5 -13.02 -21.30 5.34
CA SER A 5 -11.88 -20.62 4.77
C SER A 5 -12.07 -19.11 4.82
N ALA A 6 -11.16 -18.39 5.49
CA ALA A 6 -11.09 -16.94 5.32
C ALA A 6 -11.03 -16.65 3.81
N GLU A 7 -12.02 -15.91 3.29
CA GLU A 7 -12.06 -15.49 1.88
C GLU A 7 -10.71 -14.88 1.50
N ARG A 8 -10.18 -15.15 0.32
CA ARG A 8 -8.89 -14.60 -0.12
C ARG A 8 -9.09 -13.18 -0.64
N ILE A 9 -8.05 -12.34 -0.64
CA ILE A 9 -8.12 -10.98 -1.20
C ILE A 9 -8.56 -11.04 -2.67
N ILE A 10 -8.11 -12.04 -3.43
CA ILE A 10 -8.51 -12.27 -4.83
C ILE A 10 -10.03 -12.43 -5.02
N ASP A 11 -10.77 -12.82 -3.97
CA ASP A 11 -12.21 -13.05 -4.03
C ASP A 11 -13.03 -11.76 -3.77
N ASN A 12 -12.39 -10.66 -3.35
CA ASN A 12 -13.02 -9.35 -3.09
C ASN A 12 -13.40 -8.61 -4.40
N PRO A 13 -14.57 -7.91 -4.47
CA PRO A 13 -14.95 -7.04 -5.58
C PRO A 13 -13.86 -6.09 -6.10
N THR A 14 -13.01 -5.53 -5.24
CA THR A 14 -11.91 -4.63 -5.62
C THR A 14 -10.72 -5.35 -6.26
N ALA A 15 -10.55 -6.66 -6.04
CA ALA A 15 -9.58 -7.45 -6.81
C ALA A 15 -10.03 -7.58 -8.28
N LYS A 16 -11.35 -7.52 -8.55
CA LYS A 16 -11.88 -7.30 -9.91
C LYS A 16 -11.68 -5.86 -10.38
N GLU A 17 -11.68 -4.86 -9.51
CA GLU A 17 -11.27 -3.50 -9.88
C GLU A 17 -9.77 -3.37 -10.16
N MET A 18 -8.91 -4.21 -9.55
CA MET A 18 -7.50 -4.34 -9.93
C MET A 18 -7.37 -4.73 -11.41
N ARG A 19 -8.32 -5.53 -11.92
CA ARG A 19 -8.46 -5.80 -13.37
C ARG A 19 -8.78 -4.55 -14.20
N THR A 20 -9.54 -3.62 -13.64
CA THR A 20 -9.87 -2.32 -14.28
C THR A 20 -8.85 -1.21 -14.05
N MET A 21 -7.95 -1.35 -13.06
CA MET A 21 -6.82 -0.45 -12.80
C MET A 21 -5.58 -0.79 -13.64
N PHE A 22 -5.50 -1.97 -14.26
CA PHE A 22 -4.40 -2.35 -15.15
C PHE A 22 -4.11 -1.36 -16.30
N PRO A 23 -5.10 -0.75 -16.97
CA PRO A 23 -4.86 0.33 -17.93
C PRO A 23 -4.25 1.59 -17.30
N LEU A 24 -4.53 1.84 -16.01
CA LEU A 24 -4.01 2.96 -15.24
C LEU A 24 -2.54 2.71 -14.81
N ILE A 25 -2.18 1.48 -14.47
CA ILE A 25 -0.79 1.03 -14.23
C ILE A 25 0.05 1.19 -15.50
N ARG A 26 -0.54 0.96 -16.68
CA ARG A 26 0.10 1.26 -17.98
C ARG A 26 0.41 2.76 -18.18
N ILE A 27 -0.38 3.64 -17.56
CA ILE A 27 -0.20 5.10 -17.57
C ILE A 27 0.80 5.53 -16.48
N LEU A 28 0.84 4.89 -15.32
CA LEU A 28 1.86 5.16 -14.29
C LEU A 28 3.25 4.62 -14.69
N GLY A 29 3.32 3.46 -15.34
CA GLY A 29 4.52 2.99 -16.03
C GLY A 29 4.96 3.91 -17.18
N SER A 30 4.11 4.88 -17.57
CA SER A 30 4.45 5.94 -18.51
C SER A 30 4.96 7.24 -17.85
N MET A 31 5.17 7.29 -16.53
CA MET A 31 6.03 8.31 -15.90
C MET A 31 7.50 8.24 -16.41
N ALA A 32 7.83 7.16 -17.13
CA ALA A 32 8.86 7.09 -18.17
C ALA A 32 8.98 8.37 -19.04
N GLY A 33 7.85 9.02 -19.36
CA GLY A 33 7.80 10.25 -20.13
C GLY A 33 8.48 11.43 -19.41
N PHE A 34 8.37 11.52 -18.08
CA PHE A 34 9.04 12.55 -17.27
C PHE A 34 10.52 12.19 -17.02
N ALA A 35 10.82 10.91 -16.81
CA ALA A 35 12.17 10.37 -16.67
C ALA A 35 13.06 10.52 -17.92
N SER A 36 12.47 10.54 -19.13
CA SER A 36 13.22 10.77 -20.37
C SER A 36 13.88 12.17 -20.43
N ARG A 37 13.36 13.14 -19.67
CA ARG A 37 13.96 14.48 -19.49
C ARG A 37 15.11 14.50 -18.46
N MET A 38 15.29 13.44 -17.67
CA MET A 38 16.32 13.29 -16.63
C MET A 38 17.35 12.18 -16.91
N GLY A 39 17.55 11.78 -18.18
CA GLY A 39 18.70 10.97 -18.57
C GLY A 39 18.63 9.47 -18.22
N ILE A 40 17.46 8.94 -17.88
CA ILE A 40 17.30 7.49 -17.69
C ILE A 40 17.45 6.76 -19.04
N LYS A 41 18.36 5.78 -19.10
CA LYS A 41 18.70 5.03 -20.32
C LYS A 41 17.49 4.28 -20.88
N ARG A 42 17.34 4.33 -22.21
CA ARG A 42 16.25 3.67 -22.95
C ARG A 42 16.21 2.15 -22.75
N GLU A 43 17.36 1.53 -22.49
CA GLU A 43 17.45 0.09 -22.18
C GLU A 43 16.72 -0.26 -20.89
N ALA A 44 16.98 0.46 -19.79
CA ALA A 44 16.31 0.23 -18.50
C ALA A 44 14.79 0.38 -18.61
N MET A 45 14.32 1.32 -19.44
CA MET A 45 12.90 1.51 -19.69
C MET A 45 12.26 0.33 -20.45
N THR A 46 13.02 -0.28 -21.36
CA THR A 46 12.55 -1.41 -22.17
C THR A 46 12.51 -2.69 -21.34
N GLU A 47 13.52 -2.89 -20.50
CA GLU A 47 13.60 -4.00 -19.55
C GLU A 47 12.49 -3.94 -18.50
N PHE A 48 12.24 -2.75 -17.93
CA PHE A 48 11.11 -2.53 -17.03
C PHE A 48 9.77 -2.85 -17.69
N LYS A 49 9.56 -2.37 -18.92
CA LYS A 49 8.33 -2.64 -19.67
C LYS A 49 8.13 -4.14 -19.93
N ASN A 50 9.16 -4.84 -20.38
CA ASN A 50 9.09 -6.29 -20.63
C ASN A 50 8.79 -7.05 -19.33
N SER A 51 9.41 -6.65 -18.22
CA SER A 51 9.16 -7.23 -16.90
C SER A 51 7.70 -7.03 -16.48
N ILE A 52 7.12 -5.84 -16.70
CA ILE A 52 5.70 -5.59 -16.45
C ILE A 52 4.80 -6.41 -17.38
N ASP A 53 5.14 -6.56 -18.66
CA ASP A 53 4.34 -7.33 -19.62
C ASP A 53 4.36 -8.84 -19.28
N GLU A 54 5.50 -9.41 -18.87
CA GLU A 54 5.61 -10.79 -18.37
C GLU A 54 4.84 -11.00 -17.07
N LEU A 55 4.93 -10.03 -16.17
CA LEU A 55 4.24 -9.98 -14.89
C LEU A 55 2.72 -9.96 -15.07
N MET A 56 2.25 -9.16 -16.02
CA MET A 56 0.84 -9.06 -16.43
C MET A 56 0.33 -10.34 -17.11
N ALA A 57 1.21 -11.11 -17.76
CA ALA A 57 0.87 -12.38 -18.37
C ALA A 57 0.77 -13.53 -17.35
N SER A 58 1.28 -13.35 -16.13
CA SER A 58 1.25 -14.37 -15.08
C SER A 58 -0.07 -14.34 -14.29
N ALA A 59 -0.71 -15.50 -14.11
CA ALA A 59 -1.88 -15.65 -13.23
C ALA A 59 -1.56 -15.29 -11.76
N ASP A 60 -0.27 -15.34 -11.40
CA ASP A 60 0.32 -15.04 -10.10
C ASP A 60 0.06 -13.59 -9.63
N ILE A 61 -0.23 -12.67 -10.55
CA ILE A 61 -0.49 -11.26 -10.22
C ILE A 61 -1.71 -11.07 -9.33
N LEU A 62 -2.71 -11.96 -9.43
CA LEU A 62 -3.95 -11.86 -8.67
C LEU A 62 -3.79 -12.36 -7.23
N GLU A 63 -2.86 -13.28 -6.99
CA GLU A 63 -2.56 -13.85 -5.66
C GLU A 63 -1.42 -13.10 -4.95
N LEU A 64 -0.75 -12.18 -5.66
CA LEU A 64 0.38 -11.44 -5.11
C LEU A 64 0.04 -10.64 -3.84
N PRO A 65 -1.11 -9.94 -3.72
CA PRO A 65 -1.47 -9.28 -2.47
C PRO A 65 -1.61 -10.24 -1.29
N ASP A 66 -2.20 -11.42 -1.52
CA ASP A 66 -2.36 -12.46 -0.48
C ASP A 66 -1.00 -13.00 -0.03
N ARG A 67 -0.11 -13.30 -0.98
CA ARG A 67 1.26 -13.75 -0.70
C ARG A 67 2.05 -12.69 0.05
N PHE A 68 1.95 -11.44 -0.37
CA PHE A 68 2.60 -10.32 0.29
C PHE A 68 2.13 -10.17 1.74
N ASN A 69 0.81 -10.13 1.98
CA ASN A 69 0.28 -10.03 3.35
C ASN A 69 0.67 -11.24 4.20
N THR A 70 0.70 -12.44 3.63
CA THR A 70 1.15 -13.65 4.35
C THR A 70 2.60 -13.52 4.81
N ALA A 71 3.47 -12.96 3.96
CA ALA A 71 4.88 -12.79 4.26
C ALA A 71 5.15 -11.65 5.25
N PHE A 72 4.46 -10.50 5.13
CA PHE A 72 4.90 -9.27 5.79
C PHE A 72 3.91 -8.60 6.75
N SER A 73 2.66 -9.08 6.85
CA SER A 73 1.68 -8.45 7.76
C SER A 73 2.13 -8.47 9.22
N GLY A 74 2.85 -9.51 9.64
CA GLY A 74 3.42 -9.62 10.98
C GLY A 74 4.47 -8.55 11.31
N GLN A 75 5.08 -7.91 10.30
CA GLN A 75 6.04 -6.81 10.43
C GLN A 75 5.38 -5.44 10.22
N GLY A 76 4.08 -5.39 9.97
CA GLY A 76 3.36 -4.13 9.77
C GLY A 76 3.18 -3.73 8.29
N TRP A 77 3.60 -4.55 7.34
CA TRP A 77 3.44 -4.26 5.91
C TRP A 77 2.21 -4.96 5.33
N VAL A 78 1.37 -4.21 4.62
CA VAL A 78 0.20 -4.75 3.92
C VAL A 78 0.12 -4.24 2.50
N ALA A 79 -0.38 -5.09 1.61
CA ALA A 79 -0.67 -4.73 0.24
C ALA A 79 -1.78 -3.67 0.19
N THR A 80 -1.57 -2.64 -0.62
CA THR A 80 -2.58 -1.61 -0.90
C THR A 80 -2.75 -1.46 -2.40
N GLY A 81 -3.89 -0.93 -2.86
CA GLY A 81 -4.14 -0.69 -4.28
C GLY A 81 -3.24 0.38 -4.91
N SER A 82 -2.40 1.07 -4.12
CA SER A 82 -1.40 2.01 -4.61
C SER A 82 0.01 1.42 -4.64
N PHE A 83 0.23 0.26 -4.02
CA PHE A 83 1.56 -0.28 -3.81
C PHE A 83 2.10 -0.96 -5.09
N ALA A 84 3.38 -0.76 -5.37
CA ALA A 84 3.95 -1.17 -6.65
C ALA A 84 4.09 -2.71 -6.74
N LEU A 85 3.59 -3.29 -7.83
CA LEU A 85 3.51 -4.74 -8.03
C LEU A 85 4.88 -5.42 -8.17
N ASP A 86 5.85 -4.70 -8.70
CA ASP A 86 7.25 -5.12 -8.80
C ASP A 86 7.89 -5.17 -7.40
N ILE A 87 7.70 -4.13 -6.59
CA ILE A 87 8.17 -4.08 -5.20
C ILE A 87 7.60 -5.25 -4.39
N MET A 88 6.27 -5.48 -4.45
CA MET A 88 5.66 -6.61 -3.74
C MET A 88 6.25 -7.96 -4.16
N ARG A 89 6.46 -8.18 -5.46
CA ARG A 89 6.99 -9.45 -5.97
C ARG A 89 8.44 -9.68 -5.60
N THR A 90 9.28 -8.67 -5.78
CA THR A 90 10.69 -8.75 -5.41
C THR A 90 10.83 -9.04 -3.92
N SER A 91 10.03 -8.34 -3.09
CA SER A 91 10.02 -8.54 -1.64
C SER A 91 9.59 -9.96 -1.27
N VAL A 92 8.48 -10.46 -1.84
CA VAL A 92 8.04 -11.86 -1.61
C VAL A 92 9.12 -12.86 -2.03
N GLY A 93 9.77 -12.66 -3.19
CA GLY A 93 10.86 -13.53 -3.63
C GLY A 93 12.06 -13.52 -2.70
N LEU A 94 12.43 -12.37 -2.15
CA LEU A 94 13.50 -12.24 -1.15
C LEU A 94 13.13 -12.91 0.17
N HIS A 95 11.89 -12.73 0.63
CA HIS A 95 11.35 -13.40 1.81
C HIS A 95 11.36 -14.92 1.65
N ASP A 96 10.89 -15.44 0.52
CA ASP A 96 10.88 -16.88 0.21
C ASP A 96 12.30 -17.48 0.19
N ALA A 97 13.31 -16.66 -0.12
CA ALA A 97 14.74 -17.02 -0.05
C ALA A 97 15.35 -16.85 1.35
N GLY A 98 14.57 -16.50 2.39
CA GLY A 98 15.04 -16.28 3.75
C GLY A 98 15.77 -14.95 3.99
N ARG A 99 15.66 -13.99 3.06
CA ARG A 99 16.37 -12.69 3.07
C ARG A 99 15.44 -11.57 3.53
N LEU A 100 14.92 -11.68 4.75
CA LEU A 100 13.88 -10.77 5.29
C LEU A 100 14.32 -9.30 5.30
N GLU A 101 15.53 -8.99 5.79
CA GLU A 101 16.03 -7.61 5.88
C GLU A 101 16.10 -6.93 4.49
N GLU A 102 16.56 -7.67 3.49
CA GLU A 102 16.63 -7.16 2.11
C GLU A 102 15.24 -6.98 1.50
N ALA A 103 14.30 -7.85 1.87
CA ALA A 103 12.90 -7.71 1.47
C ALA A 103 12.26 -6.44 2.09
N GLU A 104 12.49 -6.17 3.37
CA GLU A 104 11.99 -4.95 4.02
C GLU A 104 12.63 -3.68 3.46
N ASN A 105 13.94 -3.72 3.18
CA ASN A 105 14.62 -2.61 2.50
C ASN A 105 14.01 -2.33 1.11
N THR A 106 13.66 -3.38 0.35
CA THR A 106 12.97 -3.25 -0.94
C THR A 106 11.60 -2.57 -0.79
N ILE A 107 10.85 -2.90 0.27
CA ILE A 107 9.58 -2.24 0.59
C ILE A 107 9.79 -0.75 0.92
N LEU A 108 10.80 -0.45 1.74
CA LEU A 108 11.12 0.91 2.18
C LEU A 108 11.53 1.82 1.02
N GLU A 109 12.24 1.31 0.02
CA GLU A 109 12.65 2.06 -1.19
C GLU A 109 11.45 2.65 -1.95
N TRP A 110 10.25 2.08 -1.80
CA TRP A 110 9.05 2.62 -2.42
C TRP A 110 8.56 3.93 -1.76
N PHE A 111 8.89 4.19 -0.50
CA PHE A 111 8.40 5.35 0.25
C PHE A 111 9.23 6.62 -0.01
N THR A 112 9.27 7.05 -1.27
CA THR A 112 9.89 8.30 -1.71
C THR A 112 8.96 9.49 -1.51
N GLU A 113 9.51 10.72 -1.50
CA GLU A 113 8.71 11.95 -1.46
C GLU A 113 7.63 11.94 -2.56
N GLU A 114 8.01 11.59 -3.79
CA GLU A 114 7.11 11.57 -4.95
C GLU A 114 5.95 10.60 -4.73
N ASN A 115 6.24 9.37 -4.30
CA ASN A 115 5.22 8.35 -4.08
C ASN A 115 4.30 8.72 -2.91
N ILE A 116 4.84 9.23 -1.80
CA ILE A 116 4.04 9.67 -0.66
C ILE A 116 3.12 10.82 -1.06
N ARG A 117 3.65 11.84 -1.78
CA ARG A 117 2.83 12.95 -2.28
C ARG A 117 1.73 12.47 -3.21
N LEU A 118 2.05 11.58 -4.15
CA LEU A 118 1.10 11.09 -5.14
C LEU A 118 -0.02 10.25 -4.49
N PHE A 119 0.36 9.25 -3.69
CA PHE A 119 -0.57 8.21 -3.24
C PHE A 119 -1.18 8.46 -1.86
N ALA A 120 -0.48 9.12 -0.94
CA ALA A 120 -1.01 9.41 0.39
C ALA A 120 -1.67 10.80 0.43
N ILE A 121 -1.02 11.84 -0.13
CA ILE A 121 -1.50 13.23 0.01
C ILE A 121 -2.49 13.60 -1.10
N ASN A 122 -2.05 13.56 -2.36
CA ASN A 122 -2.84 14.03 -3.51
C ASN A 122 -4.07 13.15 -3.78
N ARG A 123 -3.94 11.83 -3.60
CA ARG A 123 -5.08 10.92 -3.74
C ARG A 123 -6.11 11.14 -2.63
N ALA A 124 -5.70 11.40 -1.40
CA ALA A 124 -6.61 11.67 -0.28
C ALA A 124 -7.50 12.88 -0.55
N ARG A 125 -6.98 13.94 -1.20
CA ARG A 125 -7.74 15.15 -1.56
C ARG A 125 -9.00 14.89 -2.40
N ARG A 126 -9.14 13.71 -3.02
CA ARG A 126 -10.33 13.32 -3.78
C ARG A 126 -11.52 12.95 -2.89
N PHE A 127 -11.30 12.67 -1.61
CA PHE A 127 -12.35 12.34 -0.66
C PHE A 127 -12.85 13.60 0.05
N HIS A 128 -14.16 13.63 0.35
CA HIS A 128 -14.77 14.77 1.03
C HIS A 128 -14.09 15.01 2.39
N ALA A 129 -13.87 16.27 2.75
CA ALA A 129 -13.19 16.70 3.98
C ALA A 129 -11.72 16.24 4.19
N ALA A 130 -11.17 15.39 3.31
CA ALA A 130 -9.78 14.94 3.42
C ALA A 130 -8.75 16.08 3.33
N HIS A 131 -9.08 17.15 2.61
CA HIS A 131 -8.27 18.35 2.52
C HIS A 131 -8.02 19.04 3.88
N LEU A 132 -8.89 18.81 4.88
CA LEU A 132 -8.74 19.36 6.22
C LEU A 132 -7.50 18.82 6.96
N ARG A 133 -6.91 17.73 6.47
CA ARG A 133 -5.69 17.11 7.05
C ARG A 133 -4.45 17.31 6.20
N ASN A 134 -4.54 18.14 5.15
CA ASN A 134 -3.40 18.39 4.28
C ASN A 134 -2.21 18.96 5.07
N GLU A 135 -2.46 19.86 6.02
CA GLU A 135 -1.37 20.43 6.84
C GLU A 135 -0.65 19.35 7.65
N GLN A 136 -1.38 18.44 8.30
CA GLN A 136 -0.79 17.34 9.06
C GLN A 136 -0.01 16.38 8.16
N LEU A 137 -0.54 16.06 6.97
CA LEU A 137 0.14 15.19 6.02
C LEU A 137 1.40 15.82 5.41
N GLU A 138 1.35 17.10 5.07
CA GLU A 138 2.51 17.83 4.53
C GLU A 138 3.60 18.00 5.60
N GLU A 139 3.20 18.26 6.85
CA GLU A 139 4.13 18.31 7.98
C GLU A 139 4.73 16.93 8.30
N ALA A 140 3.93 15.87 8.28
CA ALA A 140 4.41 14.51 8.44
C ALA A 140 5.44 14.14 7.36
N LEU A 141 5.17 14.52 6.11
CA LEU A 141 6.12 14.34 5.01
C LEU A 141 7.41 15.13 5.23
N ARG A 142 7.32 16.41 5.63
CA ARG A 142 8.50 17.22 5.95
C ARG A 142 9.35 16.55 7.04
N LEU A 143 8.72 16.10 8.13
CA LEU A 143 9.41 15.41 9.23
C LEU A 143 10.01 14.07 8.80
N PHE A 144 9.34 13.32 7.92
CA PHE A 144 9.88 12.10 7.32
C PHE A 144 11.17 12.38 6.52
N LEU A 145 11.17 13.42 5.68
CA LEU A 145 12.34 13.82 4.89
C LEU A 145 13.49 14.35 5.75
N GLU A 146 13.19 14.86 6.96
CA GLU A 146 14.17 15.23 7.97
C GLU A 146 14.60 14.06 8.88
N GLU A 147 14.15 12.84 8.59
CA GLU A 147 14.40 11.62 9.38
C GLU A 147 13.87 11.71 10.83
N ARG A 148 12.89 12.58 11.08
CA ARG A 148 12.27 12.81 12.40
C ARG A 148 11.05 11.93 12.62
N TYR A 149 11.22 10.62 12.48
CA TYR A 149 10.12 9.65 12.43
C TYR A 149 9.22 9.68 13.66
N ILE A 150 9.77 9.84 14.88
CA ILE A 150 9.00 9.91 16.12
C ILE A 150 7.97 11.06 16.11
N ALA A 151 8.29 12.17 15.43
CA ALA A 151 7.38 13.31 15.29
C ALA A 151 6.41 13.14 14.10
N ALA A 152 6.84 12.45 13.04
CA ALA A 152 5.99 12.19 11.88
C ALA A 152 4.85 11.21 12.19
N VAL A 153 5.14 10.14 12.94
CA VAL A 153 4.19 9.05 13.23
C VAL A 153 2.87 9.54 13.84
N PRO A 154 2.84 10.37 14.90
CA PRO A 154 1.59 10.87 15.47
C PRO A 154 0.71 11.64 14.47
N LEU A 155 1.31 12.42 13.57
CA LEU A 155 0.57 13.18 12.56
C LEU A 155 -0.08 12.25 11.53
N ILE A 156 0.61 11.17 11.15
CA ILE A 156 0.06 10.14 10.27
C ILE A 156 -1.12 9.44 10.94
N LEU A 157 -0.99 9.07 12.22
CA LEU A 157 -2.06 8.41 12.96
C LEU A 157 -3.29 9.32 13.13
N ILE A 158 -3.09 10.60 13.45
CA ILE A 158 -4.17 11.60 13.53
C ILE A 158 -4.88 11.74 12.17
N ALA A 159 -4.12 11.79 11.08
CA ALA A 159 -4.70 11.88 9.73
C ALA A 159 -5.51 10.62 9.39
N SER A 160 -4.97 9.42 9.65
CA SER A 160 -5.67 8.15 9.45
C SER A 160 -6.95 8.04 10.25
N ASP A 161 -6.93 8.44 11.53
CA ASP A 161 -8.11 8.50 12.38
C ASP A 161 -9.19 9.41 11.79
N GLY A 162 -8.79 10.63 11.42
CA GLY A 162 -9.69 11.59 10.80
C GLY A 162 -10.27 11.11 9.47
N PHE A 163 -9.48 10.43 8.62
CA PHE A 163 -9.96 9.93 7.34
C PHE A 163 -11.02 8.83 7.51
N ALA A 164 -10.76 7.84 8.35
CA ALA A 164 -11.72 6.79 8.62
C ALA A 164 -12.99 7.34 9.28
N SER A 165 -12.86 8.30 10.20
CA SER A 165 -14.02 8.94 10.83
C SER A 165 -14.88 9.72 9.82
N ASP A 166 -14.27 10.41 8.86
CA ASP A 166 -15.03 11.14 7.83
C ASP A 166 -15.70 10.24 6.79
N VAL A 167 -15.04 9.13 6.41
CA VAL A 167 -15.54 8.24 5.36
C VAL A 167 -16.54 7.23 5.92
N CYS A 168 -16.27 6.70 7.11
CA CYS A 168 -16.98 5.56 7.69
C CYS A 168 -17.69 5.89 9.01
N GLY A 169 -17.46 7.07 9.60
CA GLY A 169 -18.05 7.45 10.89
C GLY A 169 -17.44 6.73 12.09
N VAL A 170 -16.30 6.04 11.92
CA VAL A 170 -15.64 5.22 12.95
C VAL A 170 -14.14 5.54 13.00
N SER A 171 -13.59 5.53 14.21
CA SER A 171 -12.13 5.58 14.39
C SER A 171 -11.56 4.19 14.10
N PRO A 172 -10.47 4.05 13.33
CA PRO A 172 -9.88 2.75 13.09
C PRO A 172 -9.19 2.19 14.35
N PHE A 173 -9.02 3.01 15.39
CA PHE A 173 -8.37 2.65 16.64
C PHE A 173 -9.37 2.33 17.76
N GLU A 174 -10.69 2.41 17.52
CA GLU A 174 -11.69 2.04 18.52
C GLU A 174 -11.85 0.52 18.63
N LYS A 175 -12.21 0.04 19.83
CA LYS A 175 -12.16 -1.39 20.20
C LYS A 175 -12.94 -2.34 19.28
N ASN A 176 -13.97 -1.84 18.59
CA ASN A 176 -14.87 -2.63 17.75
C ASN A 176 -15.10 -1.99 16.36
N ALA A 177 -14.13 -1.20 15.86
CA ALA A 177 -14.27 -0.62 14.52
C ALA A 177 -14.42 -1.74 13.49
N ASP A 178 -15.51 -1.71 12.72
CA ASP A 178 -15.66 -2.58 11.56
C ASP A 178 -14.83 -2.01 10.40
N LEU A 179 -13.57 -2.44 10.33
CA LEU A 179 -12.62 -2.04 9.31
C LEU A 179 -12.80 -2.78 7.98
N THR A 180 -13.74 -3.73 7.91
CA THR A 180 -14.10 -4.41 6.66
C THR A 180 -15.02 -3.56 5.78
N CYS A 181 -15.51 -2.43 6.31
CA CYS A 181 -16.37 -1.49 5.60
C CYS A 181 -15.71 -0.81 4.39
N PHE A 182 -14.38 -0.88 4.26
CA PHE A 182 -13.68 -0.45 3.06
C PHE A 182 -13.79 -1.56 2.02
N ASP A 183 -14.63 -1.38 0.99
CA ASP A 183 -14.70 -2.26 -0.19
C ASP A 183 -13.41 -2.13 -1.03
N SER A 184 -12.30 -2.58 -0.45
CA SER A 184 -10.93 -2.46 -0.94
C SER A 184 -10.05 -3.58 -0.42
N ILE A 185 -8.92 -3.84 -1.09
CA ILE A 185 -7.86 -4.76 -0.63
C ILE A 185 -7.44 -4.44 0.82
N VAL A 186 -7.51 -3.17 1.21
CA VAL A 186 -7.10 -2.70 2.55
C VAL A 186 -8.14 -3.05 3.62
N GLY A 187 -9.41 -3.20 3.27
CA GLY A 187 -10.47 -3.65 4.19
C GLY A 187 -10.48 -5.17 4.43
N HIS A 188 -9.68 -5.92 3.68
CA HIS A 188 -9.56 -7.37 3.88
C HIS A 188 -8.99 -7.71 5.26
N GLN A 189 -9.41 -8.84 5.83
CA GLN A 189 -9.08 -9.27 7.20
C GLN A 189 -7.56 -9.34 7.47
N THR A 190 -6.78 -9.66 6.44
CA THR A 190 -5.30 -9.76 6.50
C THR A 190 -4.57 -8.44 6.26
N SER A 191 -5.31 -7.34 6.07
CA SER A 191 -4.78 -6.00 5.74
C SER A 191 -4.91 -5.04 6.95
N LEU A 192 -5.62 -3.91 6.81
CA LEU A 192 -5.77 -2.92 7.89
C LEU A 192 -6.35 -3.50 9.20
N PRO A 193 -7.37 -4.38 9.18
CA PRO A 193 -7.83 -5.06 10.38
C PRO A 193 -6.71 -5.83 11.11
N ALA A 194 -5.85 -6.55 10.39
CA ALA A 194 -4.72 -7.27 10.98
C ALA A 194 -3.68 -6.31 11.59
N LEU A 195 -3.38 -5.20 10.90
CA LEU A 195 -2.46 -4.17 11.40
C LEU A 195 -2.96 -3.52 12.69
N ILE A 196 -4.20 -3.05 12.71
CA ILE A 196 -4.78 -2.43 13.90
C ILE A 196 -4.80 -3.42 15.06
N LYS A 197 -5.06 -4.70 14.79
CA LYS A 197 -4.97 -5.75 15.82
C LYS A 197 -3.54 -5.89 16.35
N LEU A 198 -2.51 -5.89 15.50
CA LEU A 198 -1.11 -5.93 15.95
C LEU A 198 -0.77 -4.75 16.85
N GLU A 199 -1.13 -3.53 16.42
CA GLU A 199 -0.87 -2.30 17.18
C GLU A 199 -1.59 -2.29 18.54
N THR A 200 -2.87 -2.67 18.57
CA THR A 200 -3.69 -2.61 19.79
C THR A 200 -3.53 -3.82 20.72
N SER A 201 -3.07 -4.97 20.23
CA SER A 201 -2.85 -6.17 21.05
C SER A 201 -1.63 -6.05 21.97
N ASN A 202 -0.66 -5.19 21.62
CA ASN A 202 0.52 -4.93 22.44
C ASN A 202 0.23 -4.05 23.68
N TYR A 203 -1.00 -3.52 23.82
CA TYR A 203 -1.42 -2.68 24.94
C TYR A 203 -2.43 -3.38 25.88
N ARG A 204 -2.50 -4.72 25.86
CA ARG A 204 -3.35 -5.52 26.76
C ARG A 204 -2.54 -6.21 27.86
#